data_AF-A0A839HT47-F1
#
_entry.id   AF-A0A839HT47-F1
#
_cell.length_a   1.000
_cell.length_b   1.000
_cell.length_c   1.000
_cell.angle_alpha   90.00
_cell.angle_beta   90.00
_cell.angle_gamma   90.00
#
_symmetry.space_group_name_H-M   'P 1'
#
loop_
_entity.id
_entity.type
_entity.pdbx_description
1 polymer ?
#
loop_
_entity_poly.entity_id
_entity_poly.type
_entity_poly.pdbx_seq_one_letter_code
_entity_poly.pdbx_strand_id
1 'polypeptide(L)'
;MSALAEPLPPTTGVDASLVFRAFEAPLGAEVLGLRLDRPLPEHAFRAVHRAHLDHHVLVFRGQQAVTPQQQIDFSRRFGPLQIHVLHQFGLAGHPEILVVSNIVEQGQPVGLGDAGHYWHSDLSYKERPSLGSMLLAQELPAEGGDTLFANQHLAWAALPVALKRAVAGRQAEHSYLCKYEALRARSPWRPKLSEAQVAAVPPVRQPVVRTHPETGRAALFVSEHFTTRIVGLPEDESRALLAELFAHSTRPEFVYRHRWQPGDMVFWDNRSVMHLAAGCPPEQRRRLHRTTIEGDRPF
;
A
#
# COMPACT_ATOMS: atom_id res chain seq x y z
N MET A 1 -26.03 -48.55 21.73
CA MET A 1 -26.21 -47.10 21.64
C MET A 1 -25.14 -46.55 20.71
N SER A 2 -25.46 -46.36 19.44
CA SER A 2 -24.55 -45.78 18.44
C SER A 2 -25.37 -44.74 17.69
N ALA A 3 -25.24 -43.48 18.09
CA ALA A 3 -25.86 -42.37 17.40
C ALA A 3 -25.05 -42.10 16.13
N LEU A 4 -25.65 -42.43 14.98
CA LEU A 4 -25.14 -42.02 13.68
C LEU A 4 -25.28 -40.50 13.60
N ALA A 5 -24.15 -39.81 13.47
CA ALA A 5 -24.14 -38.37 13.21
C ALA A 5 -24.75 -38.12 11.83
N GLU A 6 -25.83 -37.32 11.78
CA GLU A 6 -26.39 -36.83 10.54
C GLU A 6 -25.35 -35.99 9.78
N PRO A 7 -25.29 -36.07 8.44
CA PRO A 7 -24.45 -35.19 7.66
C PRO A 7 -24.96 -33.76 7.81
N LEU A 8 -24.05 -32.85 8.18
CA LEU A 8 -24.33 -31.41 8.24
C LEU A 8 -24.90 -30.96 6.88
N PRO A 9 -25.97 -30.13 6.87
CA PRO A 9 -26.53 -29.62 5.63
C PRO A 9 -25.46 -28.80 4.88
N PRO A 10 -25.50 -28.79 3.54
CA PRO A 10 -24.61 -27.95 2.76
C PRO A 10 -24.80 -26.50 3.21
N THR A 11 -23.69 -25.82 3.52
CA THR A 11 -23.65 -24.38 3.78
C THR A 11 -24.11 -23.65 2.52
N THR A 12 -25.41 -23.44 2.39
CA THR A 12 -26.01 -22.61 1.34
C THR A 12 -25.68 -21.15 1.63
N GLY A 13 -24.95 -20.53 0.72
CA GLY A 13 -24.78 -19.07 0.69
C GLY A 13 -23.34 -18.56 0.64
N VAL A 14 -22.47 -19.15 -0.19
CA VAL A 14 -21.54 -18.27 -0.92
C VAL A 14 -22.41 -17.59 -1.97
N ASP A 15 -22.57 -16.28 -1.87
CA ASP A 15 -23.23 -15.48 -2.91
C ASP A 15 -22.62 -15.88 -4.25
N ALA A 16 -23.41 -16.54 -5.12
CA ALA A 16 -22.93 -17.17 -6.36
C ALA A 16 -22.36 -16.16 -7.38
N SER A 17 -22.25 -14.89 -7.00
CA SER A 17 -21.81 -13.75 -7.78
C SER A 17 -20.41 -13.23 -7.43
N LEU A 18 -19.85 -13.52 -6.25
CA LEU A 18 -18.53 -13.00 -5.84
C LEU A 18 -17.39 -13.83 -6.47
N VAL A 19 -16.63 -13.21 -7.38
CA VAL A 19 -15.53 -13.86 -8.11
C VAL A 19 -14.23 -13.09 -7.92
N PHE A 20 -13.16 -13.81 -7.58
CA PHE A 20 -11.80 -13.29 -7.55
C PHE A 20 -11.06 -13.81 -8.78
N ARG A 21 -10.67 -12.93 -9.71
CA ARG A 21 -9.90 -13.30 -10.89
C ARG A 21 -8.49 -12.74 -10.77
N ALA A 22 -7.51 -13.64 -10.59
CA ALA A 22 -6.10 -13.26 -10.59
C ALA A 22 -5.71 -12.61 -11.92
N PHE A 23 -4.87 -11.59 -11.87
CA PHE A 23 -4.25 -11.05 -13.07
C PHE A 23 -3.18 -12.02 -13.59
N GLU A 24 -2.88 -11.95 -14.89
CA GLU A 24 -1.70 -12.59 -15.49
C GLU A 24 -0.43 -11.81 -15.10
N ALA A 25 -0.15 -11.77 -13.80
CA ALA A 25 0.88 -10.95 -13.17
C ALA A 25 1.35 -11.64 -11.86
N PRO A 26 2.52 -11.25 -11.31
CA PRO A 26 3.08 -11.86 -10.09
C PRO A 26 2.28 -11.61 -8.80
N LEU A 27 1.24 -10.77 -8.88
CA LEU A 27 0.34 -10.44 -7.79
C LEU A 27 -0.91 -9.76 -8.37
N GLY A 28 -1.94 -9.72 -7.54
CA GLY A 28 -3.15 -8.97 -7.78
C GLY A 28 -4.30 -9.79 -8.33
N ALA A 29 -5.52 -9.40 -7.97
CA ALA A 29 -6.75 -9.93 -8.52
C ALA A 29 -7.81 -8.82 -8.65
N GLU A 30 -8.71 -8.98 -9.62
CA GLU A 30 -9.96 -8.21 -9.64
C GLU A 30 -11.05 -8.92 -8.84
N VAL A 31 -11.86 -8.11 -8.14
CA VAL A 31 -13.03 -8.54 -7.39
C VAL A 31 -14.27 -8.17 -8.19
N LEU A 32 -14.98 -9.19 -8.66
CA LEU A 32 -16.18 -9.07 -9.49
C LEU A 32 -17.42 -9.48 -8.69
N GLY A 33 -18.57 -8.88 -9.04
CA GLY A 33 -19.84 -9.13 -8.37
C GLY A 33 -20.00 -8.48 -7.00
N LEU A 34 -19.02 -7.66 -6.56
CA LEU A 34 -19.09 -6.95 -5.28
C LEU A 34 -19.41 -5.46 -5.45
N ARG A 35 -20.38 -4.99 -4.67
CA ARG A 35 -20.87 -3.62 -4.61
C ARG A 35 -20.66 -3.08 -3.20
N LEU A 36 -19.70 -2.16 -3.03
CA LEU A 36 -19.34 -1.62 -1.71
C LEU A 36 -20.22 -0.44 -1.28
N ASP A 37 -21.16 -0.01 -2.14
CA ASP A 37 -22.23 0.93 -1.84
C ASP A 37 -23.40 0.29 -1.07
N ARG A 38 -23.22 -0.95 -0.58
CA ARG A 38 -24.23 -1.74 0.14
C ARG A 38 -23.58 -2.46 1.33
N PRO A 39 -24.35 -2.85 2.36
CA PRO A 39 -23.84 -3.65 3.46
C PRO A 39 -23.17 -4.95 2.96
N LEU A 40 -21.93 -5.18 3.40
CA LEU A 40 -21.16 -6.38 3.06
C LEU A 40 -21.35 -7.45 4.15
N PRO A 41 -22.02 -8.57 3.86
CA PRO A 41 -22.23 -9.63 4.84
C PRO A 41 -20.89 -10.25 5.26
N GLU A 42 -20.85 -10.81 6.47
CA GLU A 42 -19.61 -11.29 7.09
C GLU A 42 -18.89 -12.38 6.28
N HIS A 43 -19.64 -13.31 5.66
CA HIS A 43 -19.03 -14.36 4.83
C HIS A 43 -18.30 -13.78 3.60
N ALA A 44 -18.89 -12.76 2.96
CA ALA A 44 -18.28 -12.10 1.81
C ALA A 44 -17.05 -11.29 2.22
N PHE A 45 -17.11 -10.61 3.37
CA PHE A 45 -15.95 -9.93 3.93
C PHE A 45 -14.78 -10.90 4.21
N ARG A 46 -15.05 -12.07 4.81
CA ARG A 46 -14.03 -13.10 5.04
C ARG A 46 -13.39 -13.58 3.74
N ALA A 47 -14.19 -13.75 2.69
CA ALA A 47 -13.67 -14.12 1.37
C ALA A 47 -12.76 -13.02 0.78
N VAL A 48 -13.17 -11.75 0.88
CA VAL A 48 -12.36 -10.60 0.45
C VAL A 48 -11.06 -10.50 1.27
N HIS A 49 -11.14 -10.67 2.58
CA HIS A 49 -9.96 -10.65 3.44
C HIS A 49 -8.98 -11.77 3.07
N ARG A 50 -9.49 -12.99 2.85
CA ARG A 50 -8.64 -14.10 2.39
C ARG A 50 -8.00 -13.80 1.04
N ALA A 51 -8.77 -13.28 0.08
CA ALA A 51 -8.25 -12.91 -1.23
C ALA A 51 -7.18 -11.81 -1.16
N HIS A 52 -7.30 -10.86 -0.22
CA HIS A 52 -6.28 -9.83 0.00
C HIS A 52 -4.95 -10.43 0.46
N LEU A 53 -4.99 -11.41 1.37
CA LEU A 53 -3.79 -12.13 1.82
C LEU A 53 -3.17 -13.00 0.71
N ASP A 54 -4.01 -13.63 -0.13
CA ASP A 54 -3.56 -14.53 -1.19
C ASP A 54 -3.01 -13.77 -2.41
N HIS A 55 -3.63 -12.64 -2.77
CA HIS A 55 -3.32 -11.90 -3.99
C HIS A 55 -2.56 -10.59 -3.77
N HIS A 56 -2.38 -10.14 -2.53
CA HIS A 56 -1.66 -8.93 -2.13
C HIS A 56 -2.29 -7.60 -2.58
N VAL A 57 -2.92 -7.55 -3.75
CA VAL A 57 -3.60 -6.38 -4.32
C VAL A 57 -4.98 -6.81 -4.80
N LEU A 58 -6.02 -6.13 -4.37
CA LEU A 58 -7.38 -6.33 -4.86
C LEU A 58 -7.84 -5.08 -5.60
N VAL A 59 -8.45 -5.29 -6.77
CA VAL A 59 -9.08 -4.23 -7.57
C VAL A 59 -10.58 -4.47 -7.60
N PHE A 60 -11.33 -3.64 -6.88
CA PHE A 60 -12.79 -3.64 -6.90
C PHE A 60 -13.25 -2.77 -8.08
N ARG A 61 -13.85 -3.39 -9.09
CA ARG A 61 -14.29 -2.69 -10.31
C ARG A 61 -15.63 -1.97 -10.09
N GLY A 62 -15.84 -0.84 -10.76
CA GLY A 62 -17.16 -0.21 -10.88
C GLY A 62 -17.73 0.41 -9.59
N GLN A 63 -16.89 0.91 -8.71
CA GLN A 63 -17.27 1.48 -7.41
C GLN A 63 -17.59 2.99 -7.46
N GLN A 64 -18.09 3.53 -8.60
CA GLN A 64 -18.36 4.98 -8.74
C GLN A 64 -19.44 5.49 -7.77
N ALA A 65 -20.32 4.61 -7.30
CA ALA A 65 -21.40 4.97 -6.37
C ALA A 65 -20.97 4.92 -4.89
N VAL A 66 -19.74 4.49 -4.59
CA VAL A 66 -19.23 4.43 -3.21
C VAL A 66 -19.04 5.85 -2.70
N THR A 67 -19.77 6.17 -1.65
CA THR A 67 -19.62 7.44 -0.92
C THR A 67 -18.35 7.45 -0.06
N PRO A 68 -17.85 8.63 0.32
CA PRO A 68 -16.75 8.76 1.28
C PRO A 68 -16.96 7.95 2.56
N GLN A 69 -18.15 8.02 3.16
CA GLN A 69 -18.47 7.26 4.38
C GLN A 69 -18.42 5.74 4.15
N GLN A 70 -18.93 5.25 3.00
CA GLN A 70 -18.87 3.82 2.68
C GLN A 70 -17.43 3.32 2.45
N GLN A 71 -16.56 4.13 1.84
CA GLN A 71 -15.13 3.81 1.74
C GLN A 71 -14.50 3.69 3.14
N ILE A 72 -14.81 4.63 4.04
CA ILE A 72 -14.34 4.61 5.42
C ILE A 72 -14.83 3.35 6.15
N ASP A 73 -16.13 3.06 6.08
CA ASP A 73 -16.75 1.93 6.77
C ASP A 73 -16.19 0.60 6.27
N PHE A 74 -15.99 0.45 4.95
CA PHE A 74 -15.34 -0.73 4.39
C PHE A 74 -13.88 -0.86 4.83
N SER A 75 -13.12 0.24 4.83
CA SER A 75 -11.72 0.25 5.29
C SER A 75 -11.62 -0.15 6.77
N ARG A 76 -12.54 0.31 7.61
CA ARG A 76 -12.61 0.00 9.05
C ARG A 76 -12.81 -1.49 9.35
N ARG A 77 -13.33 -2.26 8.39
CA ARG A 77 -13.47 -3.72 8.56
C ARG A 77 -12.10 -4.42 8.69
N PHE A 78 -11.04 -3.82 8.17
CA PHE A 78 -9.66 -4.37 8.24
C PHE A 78 -8.88 -3.87 9.47
N GLY A 79 -9.33 -2.82 10.14
CA GLY A 79 -8.64 -2.26 11.30
C GLY A 79 -8.89 -0.76 11.51
N PRO A 80 -8.31 -0.18 12.58
CA PRO A 80 -8.40 1.25 12.83
C PRO A 80 -7.72 2.05 11.71
N LEU A 81 -8.28 3.23 11.39
CA LEU A 81 -7.75 4.09 10.34
C LEU A 81 -6.76 5.10 10.90
N GLN A 82 -5.69 5.34 10.13
CA GLN A 82 -4.72 6.40 10.41
C GLN A 82 -5.13 7.69 9.70
N ILE A 83 -5.42 8.73 10.48
CA ILE A 83 -5.67 10.07 9.96
C ILE A 83 -4.34 10.72 9.58
N HIS A 84 -4.26 11.28 8.38
CA HIS A 84 -3.05 11.93 7.90
C HIS A 84 -2.77 13.23 8.67
N VAL A 85 -1.50 13.52 8.96
CA VAL A 85 -1.09 14.70 9.76
C VAL A 85 -1.27 16.04 9.03
N LEU A 86 -1.28 16.02 7.70
CA LEU A 86 -1.57 17.19 6.87
C LEU A 86 -3.09 17.32 6.67
N HIS A 87 -3.78 17.78 7.71
CA HIS A 87 -5.25 17.88 7.75
C HIS A 87 -5.84 18.75 6.64
N GLN A 88 -5.09 19.72 6.12
CA GLN A 88 -5.51 20.58 5.01
C GLN A 88 -5.74 19.83 3.68
N PHE A 89 -5.21 18.61 3.56
CA PHE A 89 -5.43 17.73 2.40
C PHE A 89 -6.47 16.63 2.66
N GLY A 90 -7.11 16.66 3.84
CA GLY A 90 -8.23 15.78 4.15
C GLY A 90 -9.50 16.21 3.41
N LEU A 91 -10.37 15.24 3.11
CA LEU A 91 -11.67 15.54 2.53
C LEU A 91 -12.58 16.22 3.56
N ALA A 92 -13.25 17.30 3.16
CA ALA A 92 -14.16 18.02 4.04
C ALA A 92 -15.25 17.09 4.60
N GLY A 93 -15.46 17.14 5.91
CA GLY A 93 -16.41 16.29 6.63
C GLY A 93 -15.97 14.83 6.84
N HIS A 94 -14.84 14.40 6.25
CA HIS A 94 -14.35 13.01 6.28
C HIS A 94 -12.82 12.98 6.49
N PRO A 95 -12.32 13.34 7.69
CA PRO A 95 -10.88 13.48 7.96
C PRO A 95 -10.08 12.18 7.75
N GLU A 96 -10.72 11.02 7.75
CA GLU A 96 -10.11 9.72 7.47
C GLU A 96 -9.73 9.54 5.99
N ILE A 97 -10.25 10.38 5.09
CA ILE A 97 -9.92 10.38 3.67
C ILE A 97 -8.90 11.47 3.37
N LEU A 98 -7.72 11.06 2.92
CA LEU A 98 -6.74 11.93 2.29
C LEU A 98 -7.06 12.07 0.80
N VAL A 99 -7.12 13.31 0.31
CA VAL A 99 -7.25 13.59 -1.14
C VAL A 99 -5.86 13.53 -1.76
N VAL A 100 -5.61 12.54 -2.62
CA VAL A 100 -4.37 12.41 -3.39
C VAL A 100 -4.62 12.94 -4.79
N SER A 101 -4.01 14.06 -5.15
CA SER A 101 -4.40 14.80 -6.36
C SER A 101 -3.32 15.74 -6.86
N ASN A 102 -3.19 15.86 -8.18
CA ASN A 102 -2.30 16.81 -8.85
C ASN A 102 -2.99 18.13 -9.23
N ILE A 103 -4.25 18.30 -8.86
CA ILE A 103 -5.08 19.43 -9.28
C ILE A 103 -4.67 20.69 -8.50
N VAL A 104 -4.55 21.80 -9.22
CA VAL A 104 -4.37 23.15 -8.65
C VAL A 104 -5.55 24.01 -9.08
N GLU A 105 -6.27 24.58 -8.12
CA GLU A 105 -7.41 25.46 -8.35
C GLU A 105 -7.15 26.81 -7.66
N GLN A 106 -7.33 27.92 -8.37
CA GLN A 106 -7.07 29.27 -7.86
C GLN A 106 -5.65 29.45 -7.26
N GLY A 107 -4.66 28.75 -7.84
CA GLY A 107 -3.27 28.79 -7.36
C GLY A 107 -3.03 28.02 -6.06
N GLN A 108 -3.97 27.19 -5.60
CA GLN A 108 -3.83 26.33 -4.42
C GLN A 108 -3.97 24.85 -4.80
N PRO A 109 -3.15 23.95 -4.22
CA PRO A 109 -3.26 22.53 -4.47
C PRO A 109 -4.53 21.96 -3.84
N VAL A 110 -5.30 21.21 -4.63
CA VAL A 110 -6.43 20.42 -4.15
C VAL A 110 -5.91 19.02 -3.80
N GLY A 111 -5.62 18.81 -2.52
CA GLY A 111 -5.04 17.55 -2.03
C GLY A 111 -3.51 17.48 -2.16
N LEU A 112 -2.98 16.29 -1.86
CA LEU A 112 -1.54 16.02 -1.86
C LEU A 112 -1.08 15.46 -3.22
N GLY A 113 -0.25 16.23 -3.93
CA GLY A 113 0.18 15.91 -5.30
C GLY A 113 1.55 15.23 -5.47
N ASP A 114 2.30 15.05 -4.39
CA ASP A 114 3.69 14.54 -4.43
C ASP A 114 3.85 13.13 -3.84
N ALA A 115 2.75 12.39 -3.72
CA ALA A 115 2.74 11.05 -3.15
C ALA A 115 3.30 10.01 -4.13
N GLY A 116 4.28 9.23 -3.66
CA GLY A 116 4.67 7.95 -4.27
C GLY A 116 5.64 7.98 -5.46
N HIS A 117 6.48 9.02 -5.59
CA HIS A 117 7.49 9.12 -6.67
C HIS A 117 8.67 8.14 -6.58
N TYR A 118 8.81 7.41 -5.48
CA TYR A 118 9.86 6.42 -5.25
C TYR A 118 9.22 5.14 -4.75
N TRP A 119 9.83 3.98 -5.04
CA TRP A 119 9.33 2.70 -4.55
C TRP A 119 9.31 2.66 -3.03
N HIS A 120 8.16 2.30 -2.46
CA HIS A 120 7.98 2.30 -1.02
C HIS A 120 6.86 1.39 -0.52
N SER A 121 6.97 1.02 0.74
CA SER A 121 5.84 0.66 1.58
C SER A 121 5.48 1.88 2.44
N ASP A 122 4.20 2.22 2.46
CA ASP A 122 3.65 3.34 3.21
C ASP A 122 4.04 3.28 4.68
N LEU A 123 4.42 4.45 5.22
CA LEU A 123 4.68 4.63 6.64
C LEU A 123 5.69 3.65 7.24
N SER A 124 6.58 3.07 6.42
CA SER A 124 7.63 2.17 6.91
C SER A 124 8.58 2.81 7.93
N TYR A 125 8.64 4.14 7.95
CA TYR A 125 9.35 4.96 8.92
C TYR A 125 8.61 5.15 10.26
N LYS A 126 7.45 4.53 10.47
CA LYS A 126 6.76 4.47 11.77
C LYS A 126 7.00 3.12 12.46
N GLU A 127 6.93 3.08 13.79
CA GLU A 127 7.06 1.83 14.55
C GLU A 127 6.01 0.79 14.15
N ARG A 128 4.79 1.26 13.85
CA ARG A 128 3.69 0.46 13.31
C ARG A 128 3.30 0.98 11.93
N PRO A 129 3.96 0.49 10.86
CA PRO A 129 3.60 0.84 9.48
C PRO A 129 2.15 0.45 9.18
N SER A 130 1.57 1.01 8.11
CA SER A 130 0.20 0.66 7.73
C SER A 130 0.11 -0.80 7.26
N LEU A 131 -1.03 -1.44 7.56
CA LEU A 131 -1.42 -2.73 6.97
C LEU A 131 -1.58 -2.58 5.46
N GLY A 132 -2.22 -1.49 5.06
CA GLY A 132 -2.59 -1.24 3.67
C GLY A 132 -3.27 0.11 3.53
N SER A 133 -3.45 0.51 2.27
CA SER A 133 -4.24 1.68 1.92
C SER A 133 -5.23 1.31 0.83
N MET A 134 -6.37 1.99 0.83
CA MET A 134 -7.36 1.87 -0.24
C MET A 134 -7.40 3.18 -1.00
N LEU A 135 -7.36 3.10 -2.33
CA LEU A 135 -7.45 4.24 -3.23
C LEU A 135 -8.68 4.06 -4.11
N LEU A 136 -9.64 4.98 -4.01
CA LEU A 136 -10.82 5.05 -4.86
C LEU A 136 -10.63 6.14 -5.92
N ALA A 137 -10.78 5.77 -7.19
CA ALA A 137 -10.71 6.71 -8.31
C ALA A 137 -11.86 7.73 -8.28
N GLN A 138 -11.53 9.02 -8.42
CA GLN A 138 -12.51 10.10 -8.51
C GLN A 138 -12.39 10.84 -9.85
N GLU A 139 -11.15 11.22 -10.21
CA GLU A 139 -10.80 11.79 -11.51
C GLU A 139 -9.53 11.10 -12.00
N LEU A 140 -9.51 10.69 -13.26
CA LEU A 140 -8.38 10.00 -13.88
C LEU A 140 -7.93 10.75 -15.14
N PRO A 141 -6.63 10.78 -15.42
CA PRO A 141 -6.12 11.26 -16.70
C PRO A 141 -6.53 10.30 -17.82
N ALA A 142 -6.52 10.77 -19.06
CA ALA A 142 -6.74 9.94 -20.23
C ALA A 142 -5.56 8.98 -20.49
N GLU A 143 -4.35 9.37 -20.08
CA GLU A 143 -3.14 8.55 -20.17
C GLU A 143 -2.27 8.65 -18.92
N GLY A 144 -1.55 7.57 -18.61
CA GLY A 144 -0.72 7.48 -17.41
C GLY A 144 -1.56 7.44 -16.13
N GLY A 145 -0.97 7.89 -15.02
CA GLY A 145 -1.60 7.87 -13.69
C GLY A 145 -1.61 6.50 -13.02
N ASP A 146 -0.99 5.51 -13.66
CA ASP A 146 -0.88 4.13 -13.22
C ASP A 146 -0.19 4.00 -11.85
N THR A 147 -0.43 2.86 -11.21
CA THR A 147 0.27 2.48 -9.98
C THR A 147 0.91 1.13 -10.17
N LEU A 148 2.22 1.06 -9.90
CA LEU A 148 2.97 -0.19 -9.96
C LEU A 148 3.06 -0.77 -8.54
N PHE A 149 2.99 -2.09 -8.44
CA PHE A 149 3.12 -2.85 -7.21
C PHE A 149 4.17 -3.95 -7.40
N ALA A 150 5.09 -4.11 -6.47
CA ALA A 150 6.16 -5.10 -6.51
C ALA A 150 6.01 -6.13 -5.38
N ASN A 151 5.89 -7.42 -5.72
CA ASN A 151 5.70 -8.52 -4.78
C ASN A 151 6.99 -8.82 -3.99
N GLN A 152 7.00 -8.45 -2.70
CA GLN A 152 8.18 -8.61 -1.85
C GLN A 152 8.37 -10.02 -1.30
N HIS A 153 7.35 -10.87 -1.36
CA HIS A 153 7.52 -12.30 -1.10
C HIS A 153 8.27 -12.98 -2.22
N LEU A 154 7.93 -12.68 -3.49
CA LEU A 154 8.66 -13.21 -4.63
C LEU A 154 10.08 -12.65 -4.69
N ALA A 155 10.25 -11.35 -4.39
CA ALA A 155 11.57 -10.74 -4.30
C ALA A 155 12.44 -11.46 -3.25
N TRP A 156 11.91 -11.74 -2.05
CA TRP A 156 12.62 -12.54 -1.05
C TRP A 156 12.90 -13.97 -1.53
N ALA A 157 11.91 -14.66 -2.07
CA ALA A 157 12.05 -16.05 -2.52
C ALA A 157 13.15 -16.19 -3.59
N ALA A 158 13.20 -15.27 -4.54
CA ALA A 158 14.17 -15.24 -5.63
C ALA A 158 15.50 -14.56 -5.28
N LEU A 159 15.68 -14.05 -4.05
CA LEU A 159 16.90 -13.36 -3.66
C LEU A 159 18.09 -14.34 -3.68
N PRO A 160 19.24 -13.96 -4.31
CA PRO A 160 20.45 -14.78 -4.30
C PRO A 160 20.88 -15.21 -2.89
N VAL A 161 21.38 -16.43 -2.76
CA VAL A 161 21.74 -17.03 -1.46
C VAL A 161 22.75 -16.17 -0.70
N ALA A 162 23.72 -15.56 -1.38
CA ALA A 162 24.68 -14.66 -0.77
C ALA A 162 24.00 -13.44 -0.13
N LEU A 163 23.05 -12.82 -0.83
CA LEU A 163 22.29 -11.68 -0.31
C LEU A 163 21.34 -12.08 0.82
N LYS A 164 20.68 -13.24 0.73
CA LYS A 164 19.87 -13.79 1.84
C LYS A 164 20.70 -13.93 3.12
N ARG A 165 21.92 -14.47 3.02
CA ARG A 165 22.85 -14.59 4.15
C ARG A 165 23.30 -13.22 4.66
N ALA A 166 23.57 -12.28 3.76
CA ALA A 166 24.00 -10.94 4.13
C ALA A 166 22.94 -10.17 4.94
N VAL A 167 21.66 -10.40 4.69
CA VAL A 167 20.54 -9.67 5.34
C VAL A 167 19.82 -10.42 6.45
N ALA A 168 20.08 -11.72 6.61
CA ALA A 168 19.39 -12.55 7.60
C ALA A 168 19.54 -11.97 9.01
N GLY A 169 18.39 -11.72 9.68
CA GLY A 169 18.34 -11.16 11.03
C GLY A 169 18.77 -9.69 11.15
N ARG A 170 19.13 -9.02 10.04
CA ARG A 170 19.54 -7.62 10.08
C ARG A 170 18.34 -6.68 10.18
N GLN A 171 18.60 -5.53 10.79
CA GLN A 171 17.69 -4.41 10.87
C GLN A 171 18.18 -3.29 9.96
N ALA A 172 17.26 -2.52 9.39
CA ALA A 172 17.53 -1.29 8.66
C ALA A 172 16.82 -0.11 9.31
N GLU A 173 17.39 1.08 9.11
CA GLU A 173 16.83 2.34 9.56
C GLU A 173 15.92 2.92 8.48
N HIS A 174 14.69 3.26 8.85
CA HIS A 174 13.69 3.87 7.99
C HIS A 174 13.40 5.30 8.47
N SER A 175 13.54 6.27 7.58
CA SER A 175 13.40 7.70 7.89
C SER A 175 12.49 8.39 6.89
N TYR A 176 11.56 9.18 7.41
CA TYR A 176 10.75 10.11 6.62
C TYR A 176 11.61 11.10 5.81
N LEU A 177 12.80 11.42 6.32
CA LEU A 177 13.68 12.45 5.76
C LEU A 177 14.50 11.95 4.56
N CYS A 178 14.58 10.63 4.33
CA CYS A 178 15.47 9.99 3.36
C CYS A 178 15.39 10.62 1.95
N LYS A 179 14.17 10.83 1.42
CA LYS A 179 13.94 11.52 0.13
C LYS A 179 13.26 12.88 0.26
N TYR A 180 13.11 13.41 1.48
CA TYR A 180 12.29 14.61 1.71
C TYR A 180 12.82 15.83 0.94
N GLU A 181 14.13 16.08 1.01
CA GLU A 181 14.79 17.19 0.31
C GLU A 181 14.70 17.04 -1.21
N ALA A 182 14.91 15.83 -1.73
CA ALA A 182 14.79 15.54 -3.16
C ALA A 182 13.36 15.76 -3.66
N LEU A 183 12.34 15.40 -2.87
CA LEU A 183 10.94 15.66 -3.19
C LEU A 183 10.61 17.16 -3.09
N ARG A 184 11.17 17.87 -2.11
CA ARG A 184 11.00 19.32 -1.99
C ARG A 184 11.56 20.06 -3.19
N ALA A 185 12.72 19.65 -3.70
CA ALA A 185 13.30 20.23 -4.90
C ALA A 185 12.42 20.05 -6.16
N ARG A 186 11.49 19.08 -6.16
CA ARG A 186 10.58 18.78 -7.28
C ARG A 186 9.19 19.39 -7.12
N SER A 187 8.81 19.81 -5.93
CA SER A 187 7.45 20.28 -5.62
C SER A 187 7.51 21.62 -4.89
N PRO A 188 7.01 22.72 -5.50
CA PRO A 188 6.97 24.02 -4.82
C PRO A 188 6.01 24.03 -3.62
N TRP A 189 5.13 23.04 -3.52
CA TRP A 189 4.11 22.92 -2.47
C TRP A 189 4.60 22.20 -1.22
N ARG A 190 5.78 21.57 -1.26
CA ARG A 190 6.36 20.89 -0.10
C ARG A 190 7.16 21.88 0.74
N PRO A 191 6.79 22.14 2.01
CA PRO A 191 7.50 23.09 2.84
C PRO A 191 8.86 22.55 3.31
N LYS A 192 9.79 23.43 3.66
CA LYS A 192 10.94 23.05 4.49
C LYS A 192 10.45 22.77 5.91
N LEU A 193 10.88 21.65 6.50
CA LEU A 193 10.54 21.31 7.87
C LEU A 193 11.34 22.17 8.85
N SER A 194 10.70 22.57 9.96
CA SER A 194 11.39 23.16 11.11
C SER A 194 12.20 22.11 11.87
N GLU A 195 13.15 22.54 12.69
CA GLU A 195 13.93 21.62 13.55
C GLU A 195 13.02 20.80 14.47
N ALA A 196 11.97 21.40 15.02
CA ALA A 196 10.97 20.70 15.84
C ALA A 196 10.19 19.64 15.05
N GLN A 197 9.82 19.94 13.80
CA GLN A 197 9.15 18.97 12.92
C GLN A 197 10.09 17.81 12.54
N VAL A 198 11.37 18.10 12.28
CA VAL A 198 12.40 17.09 12.03
C VAL A 198 12.58 16.19 13.25
N ALA A 199 12.67 16.77 14.45
CA ALA A 199 12.81 16.02 15.69
C ALA A 199 11.57 15.15 16.03
N ALA A 200 10.39 15.52 15.54
CA ALA A 200 9.14 14.78 15.75
C ALA A 200 9.01 13.52 14.88
N VAL A 201 9.91 13.31 13.90
CA VAL A 201 9.91 12.14 13.01
C VAL A 201 11.24 11.38 13.09
N PRO A 202 11.64 10.89 14.27
CA PRO A 202 12.88 10.15 14.42
C PRO A 202 12.85 8.89 13.55
N PRO A 203 13.99 8.46 13.00
CA PRO A 203 14.06 7.23 12.25
C PRO A 203 13.72 6.03 13.13
N VAL A 204 13.12 5.01 12.53
CA VAL A 204 12.78 3.74 13.21
C VAL A 204 13.62 2.61 12.66
N ARG A 205 13.84 1.57 13.47
CA ARG A 205 14.50 0.34 13.03
C ARG A 205 13.45 -0.69 12.66
N GLN A 206 13.65 -1.33 11.52
CA GLN A 206 12.77 -2.35 10.97
C GLN A 206 13.60 -3.54 10.50
N PRO A 207 13.08 -4.78 10.51
CA PRO A 207 13.78 -5.91 9.94
C PRO A 207 13.94 -5.73 8.42
N VAL A 208 15.11 -6.07 7.88
CA VAL A 208 15.33 -6.06 6.42
C VAL A 208 14.43 -7.08 5.73
N VAL A 209 14.13 -8.17 6.44
CA VAL A 209 13.21 -9.23 6.03
C VAL A 209 12.17 -9.37 7.14
N ARG A 210 10.93 -9.01 6.86
CA ARG A 210 9.82 -9.15 7.81
C ARG A 210 9.10 -10.48 7.62
N THR A 211 8.42 -10.93 8.66
CA THR A 211 7.42 -11.99 8.60
C THR A 211 6.03 -11.38 8.50
N HIS A 212 5.21 -11.84 7.56
CA HIS A 212 3.82 -11.41 7.45
C HIS A 212 3.00 -11.99 8.62
N PRO A 213 2.34 -11.16 9.44
CA PRO A 213 1.74 -11.59 10.70
C PRO A 213 0.62 -12.62 10.52
N GLU A 214 -0.13 -12.55 9.42
CA GLU A 214 -1.27 -13.45 9.18
C GLU A 214 -0.96 -14.67 8.30
N THR A 215 0.09 -14.61 7.47
CA THR A 215 0.41 -15.68 6.50
C THR A 215 1.70 -16.42 6.84
N GLY A 216 2.52 -15.87 7.75
CA GLY A 216 3.85 -16.41 8.09
C GLY A 216 4.89 -16.28 6.96
N ARG A 217 4.54 -15.69 5.82
CA ARG A 217 5.43 -15.56 4.67
C ARG A 217 6.45 -14.45 4.91
N ALA A 218 7.72 -14.72 4.59
CA ALA A 218 8.78 -13.72 4.62
C ALA A 218 8.70 -12.76 3.42
N ALA A 219 8.98 -11.48 3.63
CA ALA A 219 9.03 -10.44 2.60
C ALA A 219 10.22 -9.50 2.82
N LEU A 220 10.86 -9.05 1.74
CA LEU A 220 11.81 -7.94 1.83
C LEU A 220 11.08 -6.68 2.29
N PHE A 221 11.69 -5.93 3.21
CA PHE A 221 11.11 -4.73 3.79
C PHE A 221 12.12 -3.59 3.86
N VAL A 222 12.69 -3.26 2.70
CA VAL A 222 13.55 -2.10 2.51
C VAL A 222 13.16 -1.41 1.21
N SER A 223 13.21 -0.08 1.19
CA SER A 223 12.82 0.68 0.00
C SER A 223 13.66 1.94 -0.18
N GLU A 224 13.88 2.33 -1.43
CA GLU A 224 14.68 3.52 -1.75
C GLU A 224 14.11 4.82 -1.16
N HIS A 225 12.80 4.87 -0.91
CA HIS A 225 12.14 6.07 -0.40
C HIS A 225 12.47 6.34 1.07
N PHE A 226 12.55 5.28 1.89
CA PHE A 226 12.59 5.45 3.35
C PHE A 226 13.81 4.81 4.00
N THR A 227 14.43 3.79 3.41
CA THR A 227 15.52 3.08 4.06
C THR A 227 16.84 3.82 3.88
N THR A 228 17.47 4.24 4.99
CA THR A 228 18.71 5.03 4.98
C THR A 228 19.96 4.17 5.10
N ARG A 229 19.94 3.15 5.96
CA ARG A 229 21.08 2.27 6.20
C ARG A 229 20.68 0.94 6.83
N ILE A 230 21.54 -0.07 6.71
CA ILE A 230 21.49 -1.31 7.47
C ILE A 230 22.28 -1.12 8.76
N VAL A 231 21.64 -1.44 9.89
CA VAL A 231 22.22 -1.23 11.22
C VAL A 231 23.43 -2.14 11.42
N GLY A 232 24.53 -1.56 11.91
CA GLY A 232 25.75 -2.27 12.25
C GLY A 232 26.67 -2.57 11.07
N LEU A 233 26.38 -2.06 9.87
CA LEU A 233 27.30 -2.08 8.74
C LEU A 233 28.00 -0.72 8.57
N PRO A 234 29.25 -0.71 8.06
CA PRO A 234 29.86 0.50 7.50
C PRO A 234 28.96 1.16 6.46
N GLU A 235 29.04 2.48 6.33
CA GLU A 235 28.12 3.26 5.51
C GLU A 235 28.18 2.87 4.02
N ASP A 236 29.37 2.66 3.50
CA ASP A 236 29.62 2.25 2.12
C ASP A 236 29.12 0.83 1.83
N GLU A 237 29.37 -0.13 2.73
CA GLU A 237 28.84 -1.49 2.65
C GLU A 237 27.31 -1.50 2.71
N SER A 238 26.73 -0.74 3.65
CA SER A 238 25.28 -0.59 3.79
C SER A 238 24.66 -0.04 2.50
N ARG A 239 25.26 1.03 1.95
CA ARG A 239 24.77 1.67 0.72
C ARG A 239 24.82 0.72 -0.48
N ALA A 240 25.93 -0.02 -0.64
CA ALA A 240 26.07 -1.00 -1.71
C ALA A 240 25.01 -2.11 -1.60
N LEU A 241 24.86 -2.70 -0.40
CA LEU A 241 23.90 -3.77 -0.17
C LEU A 241 22.45 -3.28 -0.36
N LEU A 242 22.09 -2.09 0.14
CA LEU A 242 20.76 -1.53 -0.09
C LEU A 242 20.48 -1.27 -1.57
N ALA A 243 21.47 -0.77 -2.33
CA ALA A 243 21.30 -0.56 -3.77
C ALA A 243 20.98 -1.87 -4.50
N GLU A 244 21.67 -2.96 -4.17
CA GLU A 244 21.39 -4.29 -4.72
C GLU A 244 19.98 -4.78 -4.34
N LEU A 245 19.59 -4.62 -3.08
CA LEU A 245 18.26 -5.01 -2.61
C LEU A 245 17.15 -4.20 -3.30
N PHE A 246 17.31 -2.88 -3.46
CA PHE A 246 16.32 -2.04 -4.13
C PHE A 246 16.16 -2.41 -5.61
N ALA A 247 17.27 -2.62 -6.31
CA ALA A 247 17.26 -3.03 -7.71
C ALA A 247 16.61 -4.41 -7.88
N HIS A 248 16.94 -5.38 -7.01
CA HIS A 248 16.34 -6.70 -7.06
C HIS A 248 14.84 -6.67 -6.74
N SER A 249 14.43 -5.89 -5.75
CA SER A 249 13.05 -5.87 -5.24
C SER A 249 12.02 -5.28 -6.21
N THR A 250 12.48 -4.63 -7.28
CA THR A 250 11.65 -3.92 -8.26
C THR A 250 11.81 -4.46 -9.68
N ARG A 251 12.43 -5.65 -9.82
CA ARG A 251 12.59 -6.34 -11.11
C ARG A 251 11.22 -6.60 -11.77
N PRO A 252 11.10 -6.48 -13.10
CA PRO A 252 9.81 -6.55 -13.80
C PRO A 252 8.99 -7.82 -13.52
N GLU A 253 9.62 -8.97 -13.32
CA GLU A 253 8.95 -10.24 -13.01
C GLU A 253 8.26 -10.26 -11.63
N PHE A 254 8.50 -9.27 -10.77
CA PHE A 254 7.81 -9.11 -9.49
C PHE A 254 6.73 -8.03 -9.54
N VAL A 255 6.58 -7.34 -10.67
CA VAL A 255 5.77 -6.12 -10.78
C VAL A 255 4.45 -6.37 -11.48
N TYR A 256 3.37 -5.89 -10.86
CA TYR A 256 2.07 -5.67 -11.47
C TYR A 256 1.88 -4.16 -11.70
N ARG A 257 1.43 -3.78 -12.90
CA ARG A 257 1.07 -2.40 -13.23
C ARG A 257 -0.43 -2.27 -13.35
N HIS A 258 -1.04 -1.60 -12.38
CA HIS A 258 -2.45 -1.29 -12.43
C HIS A 258 -2.71 -0.05 -13.29
N ARG A 259 -3.42 -0.27 -14.40
CA ARG A 259 -4.02 0.77 -15.21
C ARG A 259 -5.41 1.08 -14.67
N TRP A 260 -5.57 2.30 -14.18
CA TRP A 260 -6.78 2.75 -13.53
C TRP A 260 -7.94 2.82 -14.52
N GLN A 261 -9.11 2.38 -14.08
CA GLN A 261 -10.39 2.59 -14.74
C GLN A 261 -11.32 3.43 -13.86
N PRO A 262 -12.26 4.20 -14.43
CA PRO A 262 -13.23 4.95 -13.65
C PRO A 262 -13.97 4.06 -12.66
N GLY A 263 -13.97 4.45 -11.39
CA GLY A 263 -14.59 3.69 -10.30
C GLY A 263 -13.79 2.49 -9.80
N ASP A 264 -12.55 2.28 -10.25
CA ASP A 264 -11.69 1.33 -9.56
C ASP A 264 -11.46 1.78 -8.11
N MET A 265 -11.60 0.84 -7.19
CA MET A 265 -11.00 0.94 -5.87
C MET A 265 -9.90 -0.11 -5.74
N VAL A 266 -8.69 0.32 -5.39
CA VAL A 266 -7.53 -0.56 -5.23
C VAL A 266 -7.18 -0.65 -3.76
N PHE A 267 -7.04 -1.88 -3.25
CA PHE A 267 -6.58 -2.16 -1.89
C PHE A 267 -5.34 -3.05 -1.95
N TRP A 268 -4.23 -2.63 -1.36
CA TRP A 268 -3.02 -3.44 -1.31
C TRP A 268 -2.59 -3.74 0.12
N ASP A 269 -1.92 -4.88 0.27
CA ASP A 269 -1.25 -5.30 1.48
C ASP A 269 0.16 -4.68 1.54
N ASN A 270 0.26 -3.55 2.22
CA ASN A 270 1.51 -2.80 2.39
C ASN A 270 2.57 -3.57 3.19
N ARG A 271 2.21 -4.69 3.83
CA ARG A 271 3.15 -5.59 4.52
C ARG A 271 3.85 -6.56 3.55
N SER A 272 3.37 -6.67 2.32
CA SER A 272 3.89 -7.63 1.33
C SER A 272 4.29 -7.02 -0.01
N VAL A 273 4.01 -5.74 -0.24
CA VAL A 273 4.33 -5.05 -1.49
C VAL A 273 5.05 -3.73 -1.25
N MET A 274 5.84 -3.33 -2.25
CA MET A 274 6.15 -1.92 -2.49
C MET A 274 5.26 -1.38 -3.61
N HIS A 275 5.09 -0.06 -3.67
CA HIS A 275 4.38 0.58 -4.77
C HIS A 275 5.04 1.88 -5.23
N LEU A 276 4.71 2.28 -6.47
CA LEU A 276 5.21 3.47 -7.16
C LEU A 276 4.08 4.11 -7.98
N ALA A 277 3.95 5.43 -7.88
CA ALA A 277 3.10 6.19 -8.78
C ALA A 277 3.85 6.45 -10.10
N ALA A 278 3.28 6.03 -11.24
CA ALA A 278 3.91 6.19 -12.55
C ALA A 278 3.89 7.64 -13.07
N GLY A 279 3.22 8.54 -12.36
CA GLY A 279 2.94 9.90 -12.82
C GLY A 279 1.93 9.95 -13.98
N CYS A 280 1.47 11.14 -14.29
CA CYS A 280 0.62 11.47 -15.43
C CYS A 280 1.03 12.84 -15.98
N PRO A 281 0.63 13.20 -17.22
CA PRO A 281 0.87 14.53 -17.74
C PRO A 281 0.32 15.61 -16.76
N PRO A 282 1.10 16.65 -16.43
CA PRO A 282 0.77 17.60 -15.37
C PRO A 282 -0.50 18.43 -15.64
N GLU A 283 -0.88 18.59 -16.90
CA GLU A 283 -2.10 19.27 -17.35
C GLU A 283 -3.36 18.40 -17.21
N GLN A 284 -3.21 17.08 -17.06
CA GLN A 284 -4.32 16.16 -16.90
C GLN A 284 -4.66 15.98 -15.42
N ARG A 285 -5.94 16.13 -15.10
CA ARG A 285 -6.43 16.05 -13.72
C ARG A 285 -6.45 14.62 -13.24
N ARG A 286 -5.96 14.41 -12.01
CA ARG A 286 -6.00 13.14 -11.30
C ARG A 286 -6.36 13.39 -9.84
N ARG A 287 -7.37 12.67 -9.35
CA ARG A 287 -7.84 12.72 -7.97
C ARG A 287 -8.25 11.34 -7.50
N LEU A 288 -7.69 10.92 -6.37
CA LEU A 288 -8.05 9.69 -5.67
C LEU A 288 -8.40 9.99 -4.21
N HIS A 289 -9.35 9.25 -3.65
CA HIS A 289 -9.61 9.24 -2.22
C HIS A 289 -8.86 8.10 -1.55
N ARG A 290 -8.04 8.42 -0.55
CA ARG A 290 -7.21 7.45 0.16
C ARG A 290 -7.65 7.28 1.61
N THR A 291 -7.89 6.04 2.02
CA THR A 291 -7.91 5.63 3.43
C THR A 291 -6.66 4.82 3.75
N THR A 292 -6.19 4.87 4.98
CA THR A 292 -4.99 4.14 5.43
C THR A 292 -5.33 3.37 6.70
N ILE A 293 -5.03 2.07 6.71
CA ILE A 293 -5.34 1.16 7.80
C ILE A 293 -4.08 0.97 8.63
N GLU A 294 -4.17 1.18 9.93
CA GLU A 294 -3.07 0.95 10.87
C GLU A 294 -2.65 -0.52 10.84
N GLY A 295 -1.35 -0.78 10.86
CA GLY A 295 -0.81 -2.14 10.95
C GLY A 295 -0.19 -2.47 12.30
N ASP A 296 0.77 -3.37 12.22
CA ASP A 296 1.48 -3.97 13.33
C ASP A 296 2.96 -3.58 13.34
N ARG A 297 3.64 -3.93 14.44
CA ARG A 297 5.09 -3.80 14.53
C ARG A 297 5.73 -4.99 13.79
N PRO A 298 6.60 -4.76 12.80
CA PRO A 298 7.24 -5.84 12.04
C PRO A 298 8.21 -6.65 12.89
N PHE A 299 8.37 -7.94 12.56
CA PHE A 299 9.30 -8.88 13.21
C PHE A 299 9.97 -9.83 12.20
#